data_AF-A0A226BXU0-F1
#
_entry.id   AF-A0A226BXU0-F1
#
_cell.length_a   1.000
_cell.length_b   1.000
_cell.length_c   1.000
_cell.angle_alpha   90.00
_cell.angle_beta   90.00
_cell.angle_gamma   90.00
#
_symmetry.space_group_name_H-M   'P 1'
#
loop_
_entity.id
_entity.type
_entity.pdbx_description
1 polymer ?
#
loop_
_entity_poly.entity_id
_entity_poly.type
_entity_poly.pdbx_seq_one_letter_code
_entity_poly.pdbx_strand_id
1 'polypeptide(L)'
;MFKSLLKMFVIILSIFVLVGCGGGQADTNVDEEESSSEDVKTEAEGNDYPGEEDVVTIVCDQDGEIEISVEELMELDSVTEEIVRRDDDGEIEDEYPIQGVLFKEMLDSIDWDHDTVDTIRLTAGDGYSVEVPNNILANNEVILAYEIDNEPLYDDTRPLRAFIPEEEAMYWVSNLVEIELSSISSRTDADADSDGHDSEEASSLEEIVFLETKVSEMENFEYEGEEKGKAVATSDLLGDLEVSDEIYLLASDGFDKNEELDTFMDAYILTQGEDVPAFRSPDLPRGMHVRDLTWISAGSVGFFSIEQGLEKFDEKTVEEDTGVSFLELTQEFDLQKSEKYILEAEDGYSVEIEHDDLSSGIVYISDSEEVSSVFDGLPRNTAVNDLKSIRVVE
;
A
#
# COMPACT_ATOMS: atom_id res chain seq x y z
N MET A 1 -13.62 -39.61 -15.19
CA MET A 1 -13.22 -39.15 -16.54
C MET A 1 -12.98 -37.66 -16.38
N PHE A 2 -11.80 -37.06 -16.46
CA PHE A 2 -10.48 -37.43 -16.96
C PHE A 2 -9.48 -36.75 -16.01
N LYS A 3 -8.60 -37.52 -15.35
CA LYS A 3 -7.32 -37.03 -14.79
C LYS A 3 -6.26 -37.53 -15.75
N SER A 4 -5.40 -36.65 -16.26
CA SER A 4 -4.02 -36.95 -16.71
C SER A 4 -3.58 -35.92 -17.74
N LEU A 5 -2.67 -35.03 -17.35
CA LEU A 5 -1.60 -34.51 -18.21
C LEU A 5 -0.58 -33.79 -17.32
N LEU A 6 0.30 -34.58 -16.71
CA LEU A 6 1.50 -34.07 -16.06
C LEU A 6 2.64 -35.06 -16.33
N LYS A 7 3.80 -34.49 -16.66
CA LYS A 7 5.14 -35.09 -16.71
C LYS A 7 5.56 -35.79 -18.00
N MET A 8 6.33 -35.08 -18.82
CA MET A 8 7.62 -35.58 -19.33
C MET A 8 8.42 -34.44 -19.96
N PHE A 9 9.48 -33.95 -19.31
CA PHE A 9 10.71 -33.53 -19.99
C PHE A 9 11.86 -33.56 -18.96
N VAL A 10 12.65 -34.64 -18.99
CA VAL A 10 14.04 -34.74 -19.48
C VAL A 10 15.07 -34.42 -18.38
N ILE A 11 15.74 -35.49 -17.94
CA ILE A 11 16.89 -35.52 -17.05
C ILE A 11 18.18 -35.59 -17.89
N ILE A 12 19.06 -34.61 -17.66
CA ILE A 12 20.54 -34.66 -17.51
C ILE A 12 21.37 -35.39 -18.58
N LEU A 13 22.35 -34.69 -19.16
CA LEU A 13 23.74 -35.19 -19.19
C LEU A 13 24.80 -34.07 -19.38
N SER A 14 25.55 -33.82 -18.32
CA SER A 14 26.83 -33.11 -18.31
C SER A 14 27.91 -33.86 -19.09
N ILE A 15 28.68 -33.17 -19.92
CA ILE A 15 30.03 -33.60 -20.33
C ILE A 15 30.96 -32.38 -20.24
N PHE A 16 31.66 -32.29 -19.11
CA PHE A 16 32.92 -31.57 -19.00
C PHE A 16 34.04 -32.56 -19.37
N VAL A 17 34.85 -32.22 -20.37
CA VAL A 17 36.17 -32.83 -20.57
C VAL A 17 37.19 -31.70 -20.58
N LEU A 18 37.98 -31.68 -19.50
CA LEU A 18 39.23 -30.96 -19.39
C LEU A 18 40.34 -31.61 -20.23
N VAL A 19 41.38 -30.81 -20.45
CA VAL A 19 42.80 -31.13 -20.73
C VAL A 19 43.27 -30.85 -22.15
N GLY A 20 44.22 -29.90 -22.24
CA GLY A 20 45.11 -29.74 -23.38
C GLY A 20 46.17 -28.64 -23.21
N CYS A 21 47.18 -28.90 -22.37
CA CYS A 21 48.41 -28.10 -22.28
C CYS A 21 49.23 -28.09 -23.60
N GLY A 22 49.89 -26.96 -23.85
CA GLY A 22 51.06 -26.85 -24.75
C GLY A 22 51.19 -25.40 -25.22
N GLY A 23 52.23 -24.61 -24.94
CA GLY A 23 53.59 -24.90 -24.53
C GLY A 23 54.54 -24.26 -25.54
N GLY A 24 55.29 -23.23 -25.11
CA GLY A 24 56.62 -22.95 -25.67
C GLY A 24 56.89 -21.56 -26.25
N GLN A 25 57.90 -20.92 -25.64
CA GLN A 25 58.96 -20.09 -26.25
C GLN A 25 58.65 -18.59 -26.40
N ALA A 26 59.04 -17.76 -25.44
CA ALA A 26 60.39 -17.19 -25.21
C ALA A 26 60.82 -16.22 -26.31
N ASP A 27 60.83 -14.92 -25.98
CA ASP A 27 62.00 -14.08 -26.25
C ASP A 27 62.08 -12.93 -25.23
N THR A 28 63.25 -12.86 -24.63
CA THR A 28 63.78 -11.85 -23.73
C THR A 28 64.11 -10.57 -24.47
N ASN A 29 63.84 -9.41 -23.88
CA ASN A 29 64.86 -8.36 -23.81
C ASN A 29 64.68 -7.52 -22.54
N VAL A 30 65.80 -7.47 -21.82
CA VAL A 30 66.09 -6.63 -20.66
C VAL A 30 66.57 -5.29 -21.22
N ASP A 31 66.08 -4.19 -20.65
CA ASP A 31 66.87 -2.98 -20.46
C ASP A 31 66.43 -2.36 -19.12
N GLU A 32 67.35 -2.36 -18.15
CA GLU A 32 67.33 -1.55 -16.95
C GLU A 32 67.85 -0.16 -17.33
N GLU A 33 67.14 0.93 -17.00
CA GLU A 33 67.77 2.17 -16.54
C GLU A 33 66.84 2.90 -15.54
N GLU A 34 67.50 3.51 -14.55
CA GLU A 34 66.99 4.02 -13.29
C GLU A 34 66.18 5.33 -13.39
N SER A 35 65.28 5.50 -12.41
CA SER A 35 65.11 6.72 -11.59
C SER A 35 64.98 8.09 -12.28
N SER A 36 63.76 8.64 -12.28
CA SER A 36 63.52 9.98 -11.71
C SER A 36 62.05 10.16 -11.33
N SER A 37 61.83 10.50 -10.07
CA SER A 37 60.59 11.02 -9.51
C SER A 37 60.19 12.34 -10.17
N GLU A 38 59.01 12.38 -10.79
CA GLU A 38 58.27 13.62 -11.00
C GLU A 38 56.82 13.39 -10.57
N ASP A 39 56.39 14.26 -9.65
CA ASP A 39 55.02 14.40 -9.16
C ASP A 39 54.04 14.59 -10.32
N VAL A 40 53.31 13.53 -10.66
CA VAL A 40 52.09 13.66 -11.45
C VAL A 40 50.99 13.99 -10.47
N LYS A 41 50.59 15.27 -10.46
CA LYS A 41 49.27 15.67 -9.99
C LYS A 41 48.24 14.88 -10.81
N THR A 42 47.59 13.94 -10.17
CA THR A 42 46.34 13.36 -10.65
C THR A 42 45.34 14.49 -10.71
N GLU A 43 45.06 15.00 -11.91
CA GLU A 43 43.80 15.67 -12.17
C GLU A 43 42.72 14.60 -11.97
N ALA A 44 41.80 14.84 -11.04
CA ALA A 44 40.62 14.01 -10.88
C ALA A 44 39.87 14.04 -12.22
N GLU A 45 39.88 12.91 -12.93
CA GLU A 45 38.90 12.67 -13.99
C GLU A 45 37.54 12.67 -13.30
N GLY A 46 36.67 13.61 -13.69
CA GLY A 46 35.30 13.69 -13.20
C GLY A 46 34.62 12.36 -13.40
N ASN A 47 34.06 11.83 -12.33
CA ASN A 47 33.22 10.64 -12.38
C ASN A 47 31.87 11.12 -12.93
N ASP A 48 31.72 11.13 -14.26
CA ASP A 48 30.53 11.59 -14.97
C ASP A 48 29.42 10.55 -14.76
N TYR A 49 28.78 10.57 -13.59
CA TYR A 49 27.71 9.65 -13.26
C TYR A 49 26.46 10.08 -14.04
N PRO A 50 25.85 9.18 -14.85
CA PRO A 50 24.70 9.56 -15.67
C PRO A 50 23.48 9.82 -14.78
N GLY A 51 23.03 11.08 -14.74
CA GLY A 51 21.92 11.51 -13.89
C GLY A 51 22.33 12.18 -12.58
N GLU A 52 23.58 12.60 -12.44
CA GLU A 52 24.04 13.38 -11.28
C GLU A 52 23.21 14.68 -11.09
N GLU A 53 22.76 15.29 -12.20
CA GLU A 53 21.88 16.47 -12.21
C GLU A 53 20.40 16.14 -11.99
N ASP A 54 20.01 14.86 -12.00
CA ASP A 54 18.62 14.48 -11.75
C ASP A 54 18.26 14.78 -10.29
N VAL A 55 17.01 15.17 -10.04
CA VAL A 55 16.54 15.70 -8.76
C VAL A 55 15.34 14.92 -8.24
N VAL A 56 15.29 14.77 -6.92
CA VAL A 56 14.10 14.32 -6.19
C VAL A 56 13.55 15.47 -5.37
N THR A 57 12.23 15.63 -5.38
CA THR A 57 11.52 16.63 -4.58
C THR A 57 11.13 16.04 -3.24
N ILE A 58 11.45 16.73 -2.15
CA ILE A 58 10.99 16.42 -0.80
C ILE A 58 9.91 17.44 -0.44
N VAL A 59 8.68 16.98 -0.23
CA VAL A 59 7.55 17.81 0.17
C VAL A 59 7.39 17.70 1.68
N CYS A 60 7.46 18.83 2.38
CA CYS A 60 7.30 18.88 3.83
C CYS A 60 6.13 19.81 4.17
N ASP A 61 5.18 19.36 4.99
CA ASP A 61 4.03 20.15 5.45
C ASP A 61 4.42 21.55 5.96
N GLN A 62 5.56 21.65 6.66
CA GLN A 62 5.98 22.88 7.34
C GLN A 62 6.91 23.77 6.51
N ASP A 63 7.73 23.17 5.65
CA ASP A 63 8.84 23.85 4.96
C ASP A 63 8.65 23.95 3.44
N GLY A 64 7.58 23.32 2.90
CA GLY A 64 7.26 23.31 1.48
C GLY A 64 8.11 22.30 0.70
N GLU A 65 8.44 22.63 -0.54
CA GLU A 65 9.21 21.76 -1.44
C GLU A 65 10.72 22.06 -1.34
N ILE A 66 11.51 20.99 -1.19
CA ILE A 66 12.98 21.01 -1.20
C ILE A 66 13.44 20.07 -2.31
N GLU A 67 14.25 20.54 -3.24
CA GLU A 67 14.87 19.68 -4.26
C GLU A 67 16.26 19.24 -3.79
N ILE A 68 16.59 17.97 -3.97
CA ILE A 68 17.94 17.43 -3.75
C ILE A 68 18.40 16.66 -4.99
N SER A 69 19.61 16.94 -5.47
CA SER A 69 20.16 16.24 -6.64
C SER A 69 20.79 14.91 -6.27
N VAL A 70 20.93 14.01 -7.25
CA VAL A 70 21.69 12.77 -7.08
C VAL A 70 23.16 13.08 -6.76
N GLU A 71 23.75 14.13 -7.35
CA GLU A 71 25.10 14.61 -7.01
C GLU A 71 25.22 14.93 -5.52
N GLU A 72 24.27 15.68 -4.94
CA GLU A 72 24.26 16.03 -3.52
C GLU A 72 24.12 14.79 -2.62
N LEU A 73 23.27 13.83 -3.01
CA LEU A 73 23.15 12.55 -2.31
C LEU A 73 24.45 11.75 -2.34
N MET A 74 25.15 11.72 -3.48
CA MET A 74 26.42 11.00 -3.62
C MET A 74 27.57 11.59 -2.77
N GLU A 75 27.42 12.81 -2.25
CA GLU A 75 28.35 13.40 -1.28
C GLU A 75 28.16 12.87 0.15
N LEU A 76 27.01 12.24 0.44
CA LEU A 76 26.69 11.64 1.74
C LEU A 76 27.33 10.26 1.91
N ASP A 77 27.35 9.75 3.14
CA ASP A 77 27.85 8.40 3.42
C ASP A 77 26.89 7.36 2.80
N SER A 78 27.38 6.64 1.78
CA SER A 78 26.61 5.60 1.10
C SER A 78 26.67 4.25 1.82
N VAL A 79 25.61 3.47 1.64
CA VAL A 79 25.49 2.08 2.06
C VAL A 79 25.46 1.17 0.84
N THR A 80 25.94 -0.07 1.02
CA THR A 80 25.82 -1.15 0.04
C THR A 80 25.12 -2.31 0.70
N GLU A 81 23.96 -2.70 0.16
CA GLU A 81 23.11 -3.75 0.71
C GLU A 81 22.78 -4.78 -0.38
N GLU A 82 22.70 -6.06 -0.03
CA GLU A 82 22.27 -7.11 -0.95
C GLU A 82 20.74 -7.26 -0.85
N ILE A 83 20.02 -6.88 -1.91
CA ILE A 83 18.56 -6.99 -1.95
C ILE A 83 18.18 -8.38 -2.43
N VAL A 84 17.23 -9.01 -1.73
CA VAL A 84 16.69 -10.32 -2.07
C VAL A 84 15.18 -10.22 -2.24
N ARG A 85 14.71 -10.36 -3.47
CA ARG A 85 13.28 -10.48 -3.78
C ARG A 85 12.86 -11.94 -3.72
N ARG A 86 11.75 -12.22 -3.05
CA ARG A 86 11.15 -13.55 -2.97
C ARG A 86 9.79 -13.59 -3.66
N ASP A 87 9.46 -14.73 -4.24
CA ASP A 87 8.10 -15.00 -4.70
C ASP A 87 7.20 -15.42 -3.53
N ASP A 88 5.90 -15.58 -3.81
CA ASP A 88 4.88 -15.98 -2.82
C ASP A 88 5.17 -17.35 -2.16
N ASP A 89 5.98 -18.20 -2.81
CA ASP A 89 6.41 -19.51 -2.30
C ASP A 89 7.70 -19.40 -1.44
N GLY A 90 8.28 -18.21 -1.32
CA GLY A 90 9.50 -17.90 -0.57
C GLY A 90 10.80 -18.24 -1.31
N GLU A 91 10.72 -18.63 -2.58
CA GLU A 91 11.90 -18.88 -3.42
C GLU A 91 12.53 -17.55 -3.84
N ILE A 92 13.85 -17.55 -4.06
CA ILE A 92 14.55 -16.34 -4.49
C ILE A 92 14.18 -16.07 -5.95
N GLU A 93 13.57 -14.92 -6.21
CA GLU A 93 13.29 -14.46 -7.57
C GLU A 93 14.49 -13.68 -8.10
N ASP A 94 14.95 -12.67 -7.34
CA ASP A 94 16.09 -11.83 -7.70
C ASP A 94 17.02 -11.62 -6.49
N GLU A 95 18.32 -11.49 -6.75
CA GLU A 95 19.35 -11.15 -5.76
C GLU A 95 20.39 -10.26 -6.44
N TYR A 96 20.58 -9.04 -5.94
CA TYR A 96 21.52 -8.07 -6.48
C TYR A 96 21.97 -7.04 -5.43
N PRO A 97 23.21 -6.53 -5.49
CA PRO A 97 23.66 -5.44 -4.64
C PRO A 97 23.05 -4.12 -5.11
N ILE A 98 22.70 -3.28 -4.16
CA ILE A 98 22.37 -1.87 -4.38
C ILE A 98 23.38 -0.98 -3.67
N GLN A 99 23.58 0.23 -4.20
CA GLN A 99 24.30 1.29 -3.50
C GLN A 99 23.48 2.58 -3.51
N GLY A 100 23.42 3.23 -2.35
CA GLY A 100 22.54 4.38 -2.11
C GLY A 100 22.85 5.08 -0.79
N VAL A 101 22.01 6.04 -0.44
CA VAL A 101 22.06 6.73 0.85
C VAL A 101 20.86 6.29 1.71
N LEU A 102 21.05 6.24 3.02
CA LEU A 102 19.93 6.05 3.94
C LEU A 102 19.04 7.29 3.93
N PHE A 103 17.73 7.11 3.81
CA PHE A 103 16.75 8.19 3.84
C PHE A 103 16.93 9.13 5.04
N LYS A 104 17.26 8.57 6.21
CA LYS A 104 17.59 9.33 7.42
C LYS A 104 18.78 10.29 7.23
N GLU A 105 19.84 9.85 6.59
CA GLU A 105 21.03 10.69 6.35
C GLU A 105 20.71 11.79 5.34
N MET A 106 19.81 11.53 4.38
CA MET A 106 19.26 12.55 3.50
C MET A 106 18.48 13.60 4.30
N LEU A 107 17.57 13.20 5.19
CA LEU A 107 16.83 14.13 6.05
C LEU A 107 17.76 14.98 6.93
N ASP A 108 18.77 14.35 7.54
CA ASP A 108 19.77 15.05 8.35
C ASP A 108 20.55 16.09 7.51
N SER A 109 20.78 15.83 6.21
CA SER A 109 21.46 16.77 5.31
C SER A 109 20.66 18.04 5.00
N ILE A 110 19.33 17.97 5.12
CA ILE A 110 18.40 19.10 4.92
C ILE A 110 17.86 19.67 6.26
N ASP A 111 18.54 19.37 7.37
CA ASP A 111 18.18 19.80 8.73
C ASP A 111 16.77 19.34 9.19
N TRP A 112 16.26 18.21 8.67
CA TRP A 112 14.97 17.63 9.05
C TRP A 112 15.14 16.46 10.03
N ASP A 113 14.37 16.47 11.12
CA ASP A 113 14.48 15.43 12.15
C ASP A 113 13.65 14.21 11.79
N HIS A 114 14.31 13.13 11.38
CA HIS A 114 13.68 11.85 11.06
C HIS A 114 12.77 11.30 12.18
N ASP A 115 13.04 11.62 13.46
CA ASP A 115 12.22 11.16 14.60
C ASP A 115 10.84 11.85 14.62
N THR A 116 10.63 12.87 13.77
CA THR A 116 9.36 13.60 13.65
C THR A 116 8.49 13.16 12.48
N VAL A 117 9.00 12.25 11.63
CA VAL A 117 8.26 11.65 10.51
C VAL A 117 7.28 10.60 11.05
N ASP A 118 6.00 10.73 10.75
CA ASP A 118 5.01 9.67 11.00
C ASP A 118 4.96 8.73 9.80
N THR A 119 4.64 9.26 8.62
CA THR A 119 4.55 8.52 7.36
C THR A 119 5.33 9.24 6.26
N ILE A 120 5.69 8.49 5.21
CA ILE A 120 6.19 9.08 3.96
C ILE A 120 5.39 8.56 2.78
N ARG A 121 5.11 9.40 1.80
CA ARG A 121 4.53 8.99 0.51
C ARG A 121 5.62 9.05 -0.56
N LEU A 122 5.84 7.92 -1.21
CA LEU A 122 6.85 7.75 -2.25
C LEU A 122 6.18 7.76 -3.62
N THR A 123 6.50 8.75 -4.45
CA THR A 123 5.87 8.94 -5.77
C THR A 123 6.89 8.76 -6.88
N ALA A 124 6.56 7.88 -7.83
CA ALA A 124 7.33 7.61 -9.03
C ALA A 124 6.96 8.56 -10.18
N GLY A 125 7.87 8.75 -11.12
CA GLY A 125 7.67 9.60 -12.30
C GLY A 125 6.57 9.11 -13.26
N ASP A 126 6.09 7.87 -13.12
CA ASP A 126 4.94 7.33 -13.84
C ASP A 126 3.60 7.51 -13.11
N GLY A 127 3.62 8.15 -11.94
CA GLY A 127 2.46 8.39 -11.08
C GLY A 127 2.20 7.28 -10.07
N TYR A 128 3.00 6.21 -10.01
CA TYR A 128 2.85 5.21 -8.95
C TYR A 128 3.18 5.85 -7.60
N SER A 129 2.26 5.77 -6.65
CA SER A 129 2.44 6.29 -5.30
C SER A 129 2.11 5.24 -4.25
N VAL A 130 2.89 5.22 -3.17
CA VAL A 130 2.65 4.37 -2.00
C VAL A 130 3.02 5.11 -0.72
N GLU A 131 2.15 5.03 0.28
CA GLU A 131 2.45 5.52 1.63
C GLU A 131 3.15 4.42 2.43
N VAL A 132 4.26 4.77 3.06
CA VAL A 132 5.00 3.92 3.99
C VAL A 132 4.65 4.34 5.43
N PRO A 133 3.97 3.48 6.19
CA PRO A 133 3.52 3.81 7.55
C PRO A 133 4.65 3.80 8.58
N ASN A 134 4.41 4.45 9.73
CA ASN A 134 5.39 4.62 10.81
C ASN A 134 5.96 3.28 11.33
N ASN A 135 5.12 2.25 11.42
CA ASN A 135 5.57 0.93 11.88
C ASN A 135 6.61 0.31 10.95
N ILE A 136 6.59 0.61 9.65
CA ILE A 136 7.63 0.18 8.73
C ILE A 136 8.87 1.06 8.92
N LEU A 137 8.70 2.38 8.92
CA LEU A 137 9.80 3.35 9.06
C LEU A 137 10.58 3.21 10.37
N ALA A 138 9.90 2.82 11.46
CA ALA A 138 10.51 2.65 12.78
C ALA A 138 11.32 1.35 12.90
N ASN A 139 11.05 0.35 12.05
CA ASN A 139 11.66 -0.98 12.14
C ASN A 139 12.65 -1.27 11.01
N ASN A 140 12.57 -0.55 9.89
CA ASN A 140 13.35 -0.83 8.69
C ASN A 140 14.07 0.41 8.18
N GLU A 141 15.19 0.20 7.50
CA GLU A 141 15.92 1.26 6.82
C GLU A 141 15.34 1.50 5.42
N VAL A 142 15.11 2.75 5.07
CA VAL A 142 14.78 3.15 3.69
C VAL A 142 16.08 3.56 3.00
N ILE A 143 16.42 2.87 1.91
CA ILE A 143 17.62 3.12 1.11
C ILE A 143 17.21 3.79 -0.20
N LEU A 144 17.76 4.97 -0.45
CA LEU A 144 17.62 5.71 -1.71
C LEU A 144 18.77 5.31 -2.64
N ALA A 145 18.54 4.27 -3.45
CA ALA A 145 19.55 3.72 -4.33
C ALA A 145 19.69 4.53 -5.62
N TYR A 146 20.94 4.79 -6.00
CA TYR A 146 21.34 5.32 -7.30
C TYR A 146 22.20 4.32 -8.09
N GLU A 147 22.61 3.19 -7.51
CA GLU A 147 23.28 2.12 -8.23
C GLU A 147 22.65 0.75 -7.92
N ILE A 148 22.57 -0.09 -8.94
CA ILE A 148 22.13 -1.49 -8.86
C ILE A 148 23.14 -2.33 -9.63
N ASP A 149 23.58 -3.46 -9.08
CA ASP A 149 24.62 -4.31 -9.68
C ASP A 149 25.97 -3.60 -9.93
N ASN A 150 26.27 -2.53 -9.16
CA ASN A 150 27.42 -1.63 -9.36
C ASN A 150 27.36 -0.88 -10.72
N GLU A 151 26.18 -0.74 -11.29
CA GLU A 151 25.91 0.07 -12.47
C GLU A 151 24.92 1.21 -12.10
N PRO A 152 25.06 2.39 -12.72
CA PRO A 152 24.06 3.46 -12.60
C PRO A 152 22.66 2.99 -13.00
N LEU A 153 21.63 3.64 -12.46
CA LEU A 153 20.25 3.40 -12.88
C LEU A 153 20.05 3.70 -14.37
N TYR A 154 19.14 2.95 -15.00
CA TYR A 154 18.72 3.20 -16.38
C TYR A 154 17.89 4.49 -16.49
N ASP A 155 17.83 5.08 -17.68
CA ASP A 155 17.11 6.33 -17.95
C ASP A 155 15.66 6.35 -17.45
N ASP A 156 14.97 5.21 -17.51
CA ASP A 156 13.57 5.02 -17.12
C ASP A 156 13.38 4.69 -15.62
N THR A 157 14.47 4.44 -14.89
CA THR A 157 14.45 4.12 -13.45
C THR A 157 15.12 5.18 -12.57
N ARG A 158 15.76 6.20 -13.17
CA ARG A 158 16.29 7.40 -12.51
C ARG A 158 15.16 8.34 -12.04
N PRO A 159 15.39 9.25 -11.08
CA PRO A 159 16.68 9.57 -10.44
C PRO A 159 17.12 8.54 -9.40
N LEU A 160 16.17 8.01 -8.63
CA LEU A 160 16.42 7.09 -7.52
C LEU A 160 15.48 5.89 -7.59
N ARG A 161 15.86 4.84 -6.87
CA ARG A 161 14.96 3.75 -6.49
C ARG A 161 14.96 3.59 -4.98
N ALA A 162 13.79 3.66 -4.35
CA ALA A 162 13.64 3.33 -2.94
C ALA A 162 13.67 1.81 -2.75
N PHE A 163 14.32 1.38 -1.68
CA PHE A 163 14.27 0.01 -1.17
C PHE A 163 14.02 0.04 0.33
N ILE A 164 13.13 -0.84 0.79
CA ILE A 164 12.91 -1.12 2.22
C ILE A 164 13.13 -2.61 2.40
N PRO A 165 14.35 -3.04 2.81
CA PRO A 165 14.64 -4.46 2.99
C PRO A 165 13.64 -5.13 3.93
N GLU A 166 13.40 -6.43 3.72
CA GLU A 166 12.44 -7.25 4.49
C GLU A 166 10.95 -6.90 4.30
N GLU A 167 10.63 -5.78 3.65
CA GLU A 167 9.25 -5.39 3.31
C GLU A 167 8.85 -5.81 1.89
N GLU A 168 7.55 -5.70 1.62
CA GLU A 168 6.99 -6.03 0.31
C GLU A 168 7.50 -5.13 -0.81
N ALA A 169 7.66 -5.72 -2.00
CA ALA A 169 8.20 -5.04 -3.17
C ALA A 169 7.35 -3.84 -3.66
N MET A 170 6.12 -3.69 -3.17
CA MET A 170 5.30 -2.49 -3.40
C MET A 170 5.99 -1.22 -2.88
N TYR A 171 6.70 -1.30 -1.77
CA TYR A 171 7.41 -0.16 -1.19
C TYR A 171 8.73 0.16 -1.93
N TRP A 172 9.12 -0.65 -2.92
CA TRP A 172 10.39 -0.51 -3.63
C TRP A 172 10.22 0.33 -4.91
N VAL A 173 9.92 1.60 -4.71
CA VAL A 173 9.54 2.56 -5.75
C VAL A 173 10.71 2.87 -6.70
N SER A 174 10.57 2.48 -7.97
CA SER A 174 11.51 2.81 -9.05
C SER A 174 11.15 4.15 -9.68
N ASN A 175 12.13 4.88 -10.25
CA ASN A 175 11.91 6.22 -10.80
C ASN A 175 11.27 7.13 -9.75
N LEU A 176 11.77 7.07 -8.52
CA LEU A 176 11.29 7.89 -7.41
C LEU A 176 11.62 9.34 -7.68
N VAL A 177 10.61 10.20 -7.84
CA VAL A 177 10.79 11.63 -8.15
C VAL A 177 10.36 12.53 -7.01
N GLU A 178 9.54 12.03 -6.09
CA GLU A 178 9.02 12.82 -4.97
C GLU A 178 8.86 11.96 -3.71
N ILE A 179 9.18 12.56 -2.56
CA ILE A 179 8.96 12.02 -1.22
C ILE A 179 8.21 13.06 -0.40
N GLU A 180 6.98 12.79 -0.02
CA GLU A 180 6.21 13.66 0.87
C GLU A 180 6.32 13.17 2.32
N LEU A 181 6.53 14.10 3.24
CA LEU A 181 6.74 13.87 4.67
C LEU A 181 5.55 14.35 5.49
N SER A 182 4.89 13.42 6.17
CA SER A 182 3.84 13.73 7.15
C SER A 182 4.43 13.67 8.55
N SER A 183 4.26 14.74 9.34
CA SER A 183 4.81 14.81 10.70
C SER A 183 3.90 14.18 11.74
N ILE A 184 4.46 13.56 12.78
CA ILE A 184 3.73 13.14 14.00
C ILE A 184 2.90 14.29 14.59
N SER A 185 3.35 15.54 14.40
CA SER A 185 2.64 16.74 14.89
C SER A 185 1.44 17.17 14.04
N SER A 186 1.33 16.79 12.76
CA SER A 186 0.17 17.14 11.92
C SER A 186 -1.09 16.33 12.29
N ARG A 187 -0.93 15.16 12.92
CA ARG A 187 -2.04 14.45 13.60
C ARG A 187 -2.47 15.14 14.90
N THR A 188 -1.61 15.97 15.48
CA THR A 188 -1.77 16.51 16.84
C THR A 188 -2.53 17.85 16.91
N ASP A 189 -2.87 18.48 15.78
CA ASP A 189 -3.76 19.65 15.79
C ASP A 189 -5.25 19.29 16.06
N ALA A 190 -5.57 18.00 16.15
CA ALA A 190 -6.82 17.49 16.72
C ALA A 190 -6.71 17.06 18.22
N ASP A 191 -5.50 16.79 18.75
CA ASP A 191 -5.33 16.01 19.99
C ASP A 191 -4.38 16.57 21.07
N ALA A 192 -3.84 17.78 20.93
CA ALA A 192 -3.02 18.38 21.99
C ALA A 192 -3.81 19.20 23.03
N ASP A 193 -4.53 18.50 23.93
CA ASP A 193 -4.73 18.95 25.31
C ASP A 193 -5.15 17.76 26.20
N SER A 194 -4.21 17.00 26.77
CA SER A 194 -4.17 16.80 28.24
C SER A 194 -3.07 15.86 28.74
N ASP A 195 -2.57 16.25 29.91
CA ASP A 195 -1.86 15.43 30.88
C ASP A 195 -2.40 13.99 31.01
N GLY A 196 -1.58 13.00 30.64
CA GLY A 196 -1.40 11.73 31.36
C GLY A 196 -2.62 11.08 32.03
N HIS A 197 -3.73 10.96 31.30
CA HIS A 197 -4.82 10.04 31.58
C HIS A 197 -5.09 9.24 30.31
N ASP A 198 -5.41 7.97 30.48
CA ASP A 198 -5.86 7.07 29.42
C ASP A 198 -6.98 7.75 28.60
N SER A 199 -6.62 8.45 27.52
CA SER A 199 -7.56 8.86 26.49
C SER A 199 -7.58 7.72 25.49
N GLU A 200 -8.59 6.86 25.60
CA GLU A 200 -9.12 6.18 24.42
C GLU A 200 -9.35 7.30 23.40
N GLU A 201 -8.52 7.40 22.35
CA GLU A 201 -8.79 8.30 21.24
C GLU A 201 -10.21 7.98 20.76
N ALA A 202 -11.07 9.00 20.78
CA ALA A 202 -12.45 8.80 20.38
C ALA A 202 -12.45 8.67 18.86
N SER A 203 -12.79 7.49 18.35
CA SER A 203 -12.97 7.29 16.91
C SER A 203 -13.86 8.37 16.30
N SER A 204 -13.46 8.86 15.13
CA SER A 204 -14.26 9.76 14.30
C SER A 204 -15.27 9.04 13.41
N LEU A 205 -15.26 7.70 13.37
CA LEU A 205 -16.17 6.92 12.53
C LEU A 205 -17.57 6.89 13.16
N GLU A 206 -18.55 7.43 12.46
CA GLU A 206 -19.94 7.57 12.91
C GLU A 206 -20.90 6.61 12.19
N GLU A 207 -20.56 6.16 10.98
CA GLU A 207 -21.41 5.32 10.14
C GLU A 207 -20.62 4.27 9.35
N ILE A 208 -21.14 3.04 9.32
CA ILE A 208 -20.73 1.99 8.40
C ILE A 208 -21.83 1.79 7.37
N VAL A 209 -21.50 1.98 6.10
CA VAL A 209 -22.35 1.73 4.94
C VAL A 209 -21.98 0.39 4.31
N PHE A 210 -22.97 -0.43 3.97
CA PHE A 210 -22.74 -1.70 3.28
C PHE A 210 -22.59 -1.45 1.77
N LEU A 211 -21.42 -1.81 1.24
CA LEU A 211 -21.01 -1.48 -0.11
C LEU A 211 -21.95 -2.10 -1.15
N GLU A 212 -22.38 -3.34 -0.95
CA GLU A 212 -23.27 -4.05 -1.87
C GLU A 212 -24.61 -3.32 -2.04
N THR A 213 -25.23 -2.90 -0.93
CA THR A 213 -26.48 -2.13 -0.97
C THR A 213 -26.25 -0.78 -1.65
N LYS A 214 -25.22 -0.04 -1.23
CA LYS A 214 -24.90 1.30 -1.74
C LYS A 214 -24.62 1.31 -3.24
N VAL A 215 -23.88 0.33 -3.73
CA VAL A 215 -23.56 0.15 -5.16
C VAL A 215 -24.80 -0.23 -5.98
N SER A 216 -25.73 -1.00 -5.40
CA SER A 216 -26.93 -1.42 -6.12
C SER A 216 -27.86 -0.25 -6.48
N GLU A 217 -27.79 0.85 -5.71
CA GLU A 217 -28.49 2.12 -5.97
C GLU A 217 -27.88 2.92 -7.14
N MET A 218 -26.68 2.57 -7.61
CA MET A 218 -25.88 3.38 -8.55
C MET A 218 -25.98 2.93 -10.00
N GLU A 219 -25.74 3.87 -10.92
CA GLU A 219 -25.58 3.55 -12.33
C GLU A 219 -24.26 2.82 -12.55
N ASN A 220 -24.36 1.54 -12.88
CA ASN A 220 -23.21 0.72 -13.23
C ASN A 220 -22.91 0.83 -14.74
N PHE A 221 -21.64 0.90 -15.11
CA PHE A 221 -21.19 0.93 -16.49
C PHE A 221 -20.13 -0.14 -16.76
N GLU A 222 -19.89 -0.44 -18.04
CA GLU A 222 -18.86 -1.38 -18.47
C GLU A 222 -17.48 -0.75 -18.31
N TYR A 223 -16.61 -1.38 -17.53
CA TYR A 223 -15.27 -0.86 -17.28
C TYR A 223 -14.36 -1.02 -18.49
N GLU A 224 -13.71 0.08 -18.91
CA GLU A 224 -12.90 0.13 -20.12
C GLU A 224 -11.40 -0.21 -19.89
N GLY A 225 -11.01 -0.66 -18.70
CA GLY A 225 -9.65 -1.09 -18.39
C GLY A 225 -9.22 -2.44 -19.00
N GLU A 226 -8.02 -2.89 -18.65
CA GLU A 226 -7.48 -4.19 -19.12
C GLU A 226 -8.35 -5.37 -18.69
N GLU A 227 -8.76 -5.36 -17.42
CA GLU A 227 -9.72 -6.30 -16.87
C GLU A 227 -11.14 -5.83 -17.18
N LYS A 228 -12.02 -6.78 -17.52
CA LYS A 228 -13.39 -6.49 -17.93
C LYS A 228 -14.34 -6.77 -16.78
N GLY A 229 -15.30 -5.87 -16.62
CA GLY A 229 -16.20 -5.89 -15.48
C GLY A 229 -17.22 -4.77 -15.53
N LYS A 230 -18.04 -4.69 -14.49
CA LYS A 230 -18.86 -3.52 -14.23
C LYS A 230 -18.26 -2.71 -13.10
N ALA A 231 -18.47 -1.41 -13.17
CA ALA A 231 -17.95 -0.50 -12.17
C ALA A 231 -18.96 0.62 -11.86
N VAL A 232 -18.72 1.24 -10.70
CA VAL A 232 -19.31 2.52 -10.30
C VAL A 232 -18.19 3.54 -10.12
N ALA A 233 -18.50 4.83 -10.31
CA ALA A 233 -17.56 5.90 -10.01
C ALA A 233 -17.43 6.06 -8.50
N THR A 234 -16.21 6.20 -8.00
CA THR A 234 -15.93 6.52 -6.59
C THR A 234 -16.49 7.89 -6.20
N SER A 235 -16.53 8.84 -7.13
CA SER A 235 -17.21 10.13 -6.93
C SER A 235 -18.69 9.96 -6.58
N ASP A 236 -19.38 9.00 -7.19
CA ASP A 236 -20.78 8.70 -6.90
C ASP A 236 -20.93 7.92 -5.59
N LEU A 237 -19.93 7.12 -5.23
CA LEU A 237 -19.86 6.41 -3.95
C LEU A 237 -19.82 7.38 -2.77
N LEU A 238 -18.91 8.36 -2.82
CA LEU A 238 -18.78 9.40 -1.81
C LEU A 238 -19.94 10.41 -1.86
N GLY A 239 -20.41 10.78 -3.06
CA GLY A 239 -21.54 11.70 -3.22
C GLY A 239 -21.30 13.05 -2.54
N ASP A 240 -22.21 13.44 -1.64
CA ASP A 240 -22.16 14.71 -0.89
C ASP A 240 -21.58 14.54 0.54
N LEU A 241 -20.92 13.42 0.83
CA LEU A 241 -20.31 13.19 2.15
C LEU A 241 -19.18 14.19 2.44
N GLU A 242 -19.07 14.62 3.70
CA GLU A 242 -17.86 15.29 4.18
C GLU A 242 -16.81 14.21 4.41
N VAL A 243 -15.74 14.24 3.61
CA VAL A 243 -14.69 13.22 3.58
C VAL A 243 -13.33 13.82 3.94
N SER A 244 -12.42 12.95 4.37
CA SER A 244 -11.00 13.28 4.57
C SER A 244 -10.31 13.55 3.22
N ASP A 245 -9.19 14.28 3.26
CA ASP A 245 -8.30 14.46 2.10
C ASP A 245 -7.57 13.16 1.72
N GLU A 246 -7.56 12.17 2.63
CA GLU A 246 -7.06 10.82 2.39
C GLU A 246 -8.14 9.76 2.60
N ILE A 247 -8.14 8.76 1.72
CA ILE A 247 -9.05 7.61 1.73
C ILE A 247 -8.26 6.35 2.05
N TYR A 248 -8.58 5.73 3.18
CA TYR A 248 -7.98 4.46 3.59
C TYR A 248 -8.70 3.30 2.91
N LEU A 249 -7.94 2.36 2.35
CA LEU A 249 -8.42 1.17 1.66
C LEU A 249 -7.80 -0.06 2.28
N LEU A 250 -8.59 -1.11 2.49
CA LEU A 250 -8.14 -2.39 3.04
C LEU A 250 -8.74 -3.56 2.25
N ALA A 251 -7.88 -4.46 1.82
CA ALA A 251 -8.21 -5.71 1.14
C ALA A 251 -8.34 -6.89 2.11
N SER A 252 -8.93 -7.99 1.64
CA SER A 252 -9.16 -9.20 2.45
C SER A 252 -7.87 -9.96 2.79
N ASP A 253 -6.83 -9.84 1.96
CA ASP A 253 -5.49 -10.40 2.21
C ASP A 253 -4.70 -9.62 3.28
N GLY A 254 -5.25 -8.50 3.75
CA GLY A 254 -4.62 -7.63 4.74
C GLY A 254 -3.79 -6.50 4.13
N PHE A 255 -3.68 -6.41 2.81
CA PHE A 255 -3.09 -5.25 2.15
C PHE A 255 -3.94 -4.01 2.45
N ASP A 256 -3.29 -2.95 2.91
CA ASP A 256 -3.91 -1.65 3.13
C ASP A 256 -3.11 -0.51 2.47
N LYS A 257 -3.80 0.60 2.20
CA LYS A 257 -3.17 1.81 1.67
C LYS A 257 -4.00 3.07 1.95
N ASN A 258 -3.35 4.21 1.99
CA ASN A 258 -3.99 5.53 1.91
C ASN A 258 -3.88 6.09 0.50
N GLU A 259 -4.99 6.54 -0.06
CA GLU A 259 -5.10 7.18 -1.37
C GLU A 259 -5.51 8.64 -1.22
N GLU A 260 -4.95 9.53 -2.04
CA GLU A 260 -5.39 10.93 -2.05
C GLU A 260 -6.83 11.04 -2.55
N LEU A 261 -7.61 11.98 -1.99
CA LEU A 261 -9.01 12.14 -2.34
C LEU A 261 -9.26 12.38 -3.83
N ASP A 262 -8.47 13.26 -4.46
CA ASP A 262 -8.61 13.58 -5.88
C ASP A 262 -8.34 12.34 -6.74
N THR A 263 -7.27 11.60 -6.42
CA THR A 263 -6.94 10.33 -7.08
C THR A 263 -8.02 9.28 -6.88
N PHE A 264 -8.57 9.18 -5.67
CA PHE A 264 -9.68 8.30 -5.37
C PHE A 264 -10.92 8.68 -6.17
N MET A 265 -11.29 9.96 -6.25
CA MET A 265 -12.48 10.46 -6.95
C MET A 265 -12.46 10.24 -8.46
N ASP A 266 -11.28 10.22 -9.08
CA ASP A 266 -11.09 9.97 -10.52
C ASP A 266 -11.06 8.47 -10.88
N ALA A 267 -11.17 7.59 -9.89
CA ALA A 267 -11.13 6.15 -10.05
C ALA A 267 -12.53 5.48 -9.96
N TYR A 268 -12.51 4.15 -9.83
CA TYR A 268 -13.71 3.33 -9.91
C TYR A 268 -13.67 2.18 -8.91
N ILE A 269 -14.85 1.77 -8.43
CA ILE A 269 -15.02 0.49 -7.76
C ILE A 269 -15.58 -0.50 -8.78
N LEU A 270 -14.80 -1.53 -9.10
CA LEU A 270 -15.26 -2.69 -9.85
C LEU A 270 -16.16 -3.54 -8.97
N THR A 271 -17.34 -3.89 -9.48
CA THR A 271 -18.41 -4.57 -8.75
C THR A 271 -18.75 -5.93 -9.35
N GLN A 272 -18.27 -6.19 -10.57
CA GLN A 272 -18.36 -7.48 -11.26
C GLN A 272 -17.06 -7.70 -12.02
N GLY A 273 -16.48 -8.90 -11.94
CA GLY A 273 -15.20 -9.19 -12.58
C GLY A 273 -14.40 -10.20 -11.76
N GLU A 274 -13.09 -10.24 -12.00
CA GLU A 274 -12.13 -10.94 -11.13
C GLU A 274 -11.74 -10.00 -9.97
N ASP A 275 -11.46 -10.60 -8.82
CA ASP A 275 -10.92 -9.95 -7.61
C ASP A 275 -11.75 -8.75 -7.10
N VAL A 276 -13.10 -8.85 -7.16
CA VAL A 276 -14.04 -7.78 -6.80
C VAL A 276 -14.54 -7.89 -5.35
N PRO A 277 -14.91 -6.77 -4.70
CA PRO A 277 -14.83 -5.40 -5.20
C PRO A 277 -13.38 -4.89 -5.29
N ALA A 278 -13.09 -4.04 -6.29
CA ALA A 278 -11.72 -3.57 -6.54
C ALA A 278 -11.66 -2.07 -6.84
N PHE A 279 -10.73 -1.35 -6.22
CA PHE A 279 -10.39 0.04 -6.54
C PHE A 279 -9.42 0.07 -7.73
N ARG A 280 -9.86 0.66 -8.84
CA ARG A 280 -9.09 0.67 -10.10
C ARG A 280 -9.33 1.93 -10.92
N SER A 281 -8.36 2.28 -11.76
CA SER A 281 -8.52 3.23 -12.84
C SER A 281 -7.66 2.84 -14.05
N PRO A 282 -8.11 3.09 -15.30
CA PRO A 282 -7.27 2.91 -16.48
C PRO A 282 -6.04 3.84 -16.49
N ASP A 283 -6.13 4.97 -15.79
CA ASP A 283 -5.09 5.98 -15.69
C ASP A 283 -4.17 5.75 -14.48
N LEU A 284 -4.53 4.83 -13.57
CA LEU A 284 -3.70 4.44 -12.43
C LEU A 284 -2.75 3.30 -12.79
N PRO A 285 -1.46 3.38 -12.39
CA PRO A 285 -0.55 2.25 -12.46
C PRO A 285 -1.11 1.01 -11.76
N ARG A 286 -0.79 -0.18 -12.28
CA ARG A 286 -1.31 -1.45 -11.75
C ARG A 286 -1.03 -1.65 -10.26
N GLY A 287 0.11 -1.17 -9.78
CA GLY A 287 0.47 -1.27 -8.36
C GLY A 287 -0.42 -0.42 -7.43
N MET A 288 -1.15 0.57 -7.95
CA MET A 288 -2.09 1.38 -7.18
C MET A 288 -3.50 0.78 -7.14
N HIS A 289 -3.74 -0.32 -7.85
CA HIS A 289 -5.03 -0.99 -7.81
C HIS A 289 -5.13 -1.81 -6.53
N VAL A 290 -6.32 -1.80 -5.91
CA VAL A 290 -6.62 -2.63 -4.74
C VAL A 290 -7.71 -3.61 -5.14
N ARG A 291 -7.49 -4.88 -4.87
CA ARG A 291 -8.40 -5.98 -5.16
C ARG A 291 -9.01 -6.48 -3.85
N ASP A 292 -10.11 -7.22 -3.97
CA ASP A 292 -10.75 -7.90 -2.83
C ASP A 292 -10.99 -6.94 -1.63
N LEU A 293 -11.48 -5.73 -1.95
CA LEU A 293 -11.70 -4.66 -0.99
C LEU A 293 -12.68 -5.09 0.10
N THR A 294 -12.19 -5.10 1.33
CA THR A 294 -13.01 -5.31 2.52
C THR A 294 -13.56 -4.00 3.06
N TRP A 295 -12.74 -2.94 3.04
CA TRP A 295 -13.06 -1.68 3.70
C TRP A 295 -12.54 -0.45 2.97
N ILE A 296 -13.33 0.63 3.02
CA ILE A 296 -12.98 1.98 2.56
C ILE A 296 -13.31 2.94 3.71
N SER A 297 -12.36 3.69 4.23
CA SER A 297 -12.61 4.78 5.20
C SER A 297 -12.54 6.13 4.50
N ALA A 298 -13.59 6.95 4.66
CA ALA A 298 -13.69 8.28 4.08
C ALA A 298 -14.06 9.31 5.15
N GLY A 299 -13.25 9.41 6.21
CA GLY A 299 -13.51 10.30 7.35
C GLY A 299 -14.45 9.66 8.38
N SER A 300 -15.64 10.25 8.57
CA SER A 300 -16.63 9.72 9.53
C SER A 300 -17.52 8.60 8.99
N VAL A 301 -17.35 8.24 7.72
CA VAL A 301 -18.11 7.18 7.05
C VAL A 301 -17.15 6.13 6.50
N GLY A 302 -17.48 4.87 6.76
CA GLY A 302 -16.77 3.72 6.22
C GLY A 302 -17.68 2.85 5.35
N PHE A 303 -17.13 2.25 4.30
CA PHE A 303 -17.83 1.32 3.43
C PHE A 303 -17.28 -0.08 3.61
N PHE A 304 -18.15 -1.03 3.93
CA PHE A 304 -17.78 -2.41 4.19
C PHE A 304 -18.35 -3.34 3.13
N SER A 305 -17.51 -4.22 2.56
CA SER A 305 -17.98 -5.35 1.77
C SER A 305 -18.21 -6.56 2.65
N ILE A 306 -19.43 -7.09 2.63
CA ILE A 306 -19.78 -8.28 3.40
C ILE A 306 -19.18 -9.52 2.78
N GLU A 307 -19.13 -9.60 1.44
CA GLU A 307 -18.52 -10.75 0.75
C GLU A 307 -17.07 -10.93 1.18
N GLN A 308 -16.28 -9.85 1.14
CA GLN A 308 -14.87 -9.87 1.56
C GLN A 308 -14.72 -9.96 3.08
N GLY A 309 -15.65 -9.38 3.83
CA GLY A 309 -15.75 -9.53 5.27
C GLY A 309 -15.83 -10.99 5.72
N LEU A 310 -16.56 -11.84 5.01
CA LEU A 310 -16.67 -13.27 5.34
C LEU A 310 -15.36 -14.04 5.15
N GLU A 311 -14.41 -13.52 4.36
CA GLU A 311 -13.08 -14.10 4.23
C GLU A 311 -12.14 -13.68 5.37
N LYS A 312 -12.36 -12.48 5.92
CA LYS A 312 -11.54 -11.88 7.00
C LYS A 312 -12.01 -12.27 8.40
N PHE A 313 -13.32 -12.30 8.64
CA PHE A 313 -13.92 -12.51 9.96
C PHE A 313 -14.34 -13.96 10.21
N ASP A 314 -14.39 -14.35 11.49
CA ASP A 314 -14.99 -15.62 11.88
C ASP A 314 -16.51 -15.60 11.59
N GLU A 315 -16.98 -16.56 10.80
CA GLU A 315 -18.40 -16.71 10.52
C GLU A 315 -19.22 -16.98 11.79
N LYS A 316 -20.32 -16.25 11.95
CA LYS A 316 -21.29 -16.45 13.03
C LYS A 316 -22.66 -16.82 12.46
N THR A 317 -23.24 -17.89 12.98
CA THR A 317 -24.59 -18.32 12.61
C THR A 317 -25.61 -17.86 13.64
N VAL A 318 -26.66 -17.20 13.18
CA VAL A 318 -27.84 -16.81 13.96
C VAL A 318 -29.07 -17.38 13.27
N GLU A 319 -29.85 -18.18 14.00
CA GLU A 319 -30.96 -18.98 13.44
C GLU A 319 -30.52 -19.91 12.29
N GLU A 320 -30.81 -19.55 11.04
CA GLU A 320 -30.45 -20.29 9.83
C GLU A 320 -29.48 -19.53 8.91
N ASP A 321 -29.14 -18.30 9.27
CA ASP A 321 -28.31 -17.37 8.51
C ASP A 321 -26.89 -17.33 9.08
N THR A 322 -25.90 -17.17 8.21
CA THR A 322 -24.48 -17.05 8.58
C THR A 322 -23.93 -15.73 8.04
N GLY A 323 -23.24 -14.99 8.89
CA GLY A 323 -22.78 -13.64 8.59
C GLY A 323 -21.63 -13.17 9.48
N VAL A 324 -21.28 -11.90 9.31
CA VAL A 324 -20.30 -11.17 10.13
C VAL A 324 -21.00 -10.62 11.36
N SER A 325 -20.39 -10.77 12.54
CA SER A 325 -20.92 -10.23 13.79
C SER A 325 -20.87 -8.70 13.80
N PHE A 326 -21.97 -8.02 14.12
CA PHE A 326 -21.97 -6.56 14.28
C PHE A 326 -20.98 -6.09 15.35
N LEU A 327 -20.86 -6.84 16.46
CA LEU A 327 -19.90 -6.48 17.51
C LEU A 327 -18.46 -6.51 17.00
N GLU A 328 -18.11 -7.51 16.18
CA GLU A 328 -16.74 -7.65 15.67
C GLU A 328 -16.49 -6.59 14.59
N LEU A 329 -17.46 -6.37 13.70
CA LEU A 329 -17.40 -5.34 12.68
C LEU A 329 -17.17 -3.95 13.28
N THR A 330 -17.99 -3.58 14.26
CA THR A 330 -17.91 -2.26 14.91
C THR A 330 -16.64 -2.08 15.74
N GLN A 331 -16.07 -3.16 16.27
CA GLN A 331 -14.80 -3.11 17.00
C GLN A 331 -13.59 -3.05 16.07
N GLU A 332 -13.59 -3.83 14.98
CA GLU A 332 -12.48 -3.88 14.03
C GLU A 332 -12.25 -2.54 13.35
N PHE A 333 -13.34 -1.90 12.91
CA PHE A 333 -13.27 -0.60 12.23
C PHE A 333 -13.45 0.58 13.17
N ASP A 334 -13.42 0.32 14.47
CA ASP A 334 -13.52 1.32 15.54
C ASP A 334 -14.72 2.26 15.35
N LEU A 335 -15.92 1.74 15.07
CA LEU A 335 -17.12 2.58 15.04
C LEU A 335 -17.33 3.21 16.42
N GLN A 336 -17.57 4.52 16.46
CA GLN A 336 -17.71 5.27 17.69
C GLN A 336 -18.68 4.55 18.67
N LYS A 337 -18.24 4.43 19.92
CA LYS A 337 -19.04 3.79 20.97
C LYS A 337 -20.26 4.67 21.28
N SER A 338 -21.45 4.11 21.13
CA SER A 338 -22.71 4.73 21.56
C SER A 338 -23.52 3.74 22.40
N GLU A 339 -24.42 4.24 23.25
CA GLU A 339 -25.42 3.38 23.92
C GLU A 339 -26.32 2.69 22.88
N LYS A 340 -26.52 3.33 21.72
CA LYS A 340 -27.44 2.88 20.68
C LYS A 340 -26.95 3.13 19.27
N TYR A 341 -27.44 2.29 18.38
CA TYR A 341 -27.13 2.32 16.96
C TYR A 341 -28.43 2.29 16.16
N ILE A 342 -28.45 2.96 15.01
CA ILE A 342 -29.54 2.86 14.03
C ILE A 342 -29.07 1.98 12.89
N LEU A 343 -29.83 0.93 12.61
CA LEU A 343 -29.74 0.19 11.36
C LEU A 343 -30.78 0.77 10.40
N GLU A 344 -30.36 1.15 9.20
CA GLU A 344 -31.21 1.75 8.17
C GLU A 344 -31.21 0.88 6.91
N ALA A 345 -32.38 0.64 6.33
CA ALA A 345 -32.57 -0.03 5.04
C ALA A 345 -32.60 0.97 3.88
N GLU A 346 -32.40 0.49 2.66
CA GLU A 346 -32.57 1.28 1.42
C GLU A 346 -33.95 1.95 1.34
N ASP A 347 -35.02 1.26 1.74
CA ASP A 347 -36.39 1.78 1.66
C ASP A 347 -36.75 2.84 2.74
N GLY A 348 -35.79 3.17 3.60
CA GLY A 348 -35.92 4.12 4.72
C GLY A 348 -36.50 3.49 6.00
N TYR A 349 -36.75 2.18 6.03
CA TYR A 349 -37.00 1.46 7.26
C TYR A 349 -35.79 1.57 8.18
N SER A 350 -36.02 1.84 9.47
CA SER A 350 -34.94 1.92 10.45
C SER A 350 -35.36 1.35 11.79
N VAL A 351 -34.37 0.80 12.50
CA VAL A 351 -34.52 0.23 13.83
C VAL A 351 -33.37 0.69 14.71
N GLU A 352 -33.69 0.94 15.98
CA GLU A 352 -32.70 1.28 17.01
C GLU A 352 -32.33 -0.01 17.76
N ILE A 353 -31.04 -0.26 17.92
CA ILE A 353 -30.45 -1.41 18.59
C ILE A 353 -29.56 -0.92 19.73
N GLU A 354 -29.66 -1.53 20.91
CA GLU A 354 -28.81 -1.20 22.05
C GLU A 354 -27.41 -1.79 21.84
N HIS A 355 -26.36 -1.14 22.35
CA HIS A 355 -24.98 -1.63 22.26
C HIS A 355 -24.82 -3.10 22.69
N ASP A 356 -25.46 -3.50 23.79
CA ASP A 356 -25.38 -4.87 24.32
C ASP A 356 -25.94 -5.93 23.35
N ASP A 357 -26.84 -5.53 22.45
CA ASP A 357 -27.45 -6.40 21.44
C ASP A 357 -26.60 -6.58 20.18
N LEU A 358 -25.55 -5.77 19.95
CA LEU A 358 -24.62 -5.99 18.82
C LEU A 358 -24.00 -7.40 18.86
N SER A 359 -23.78 -7.92 20.06
CA SER A 359 -23.24 -9.26 20.28
C SER A 359 -24.17 -10.40 19.87
N SER A 360 -25.47 -10.15 19.70
CA SER A 360 -26.46 -11.16 19.24
C SER A 360 -26.79 -11.04 17.76
N GLY A 361 -26.37 -9.95 17.12
CA GLY A 361 -26.63 -9.66 15.71
C GLY A 361 -25.56 -10.17 14.75
N ILE A 362 -25.96 -10.35 13.50
CA ILE A 362 -25.09 -10.52 12.34
C ILE A 362 -25.61 -9.68 11.16
N VAL A 363 -24.70 -9.32 10.26
CA VAL A 363 -24.98 -8.86 8.90
C VAL A 363 -24.54 -9.93 7.91
N TYR A 364 -25.36 -10.19 6.89
CA TYR A 364 -25.14 -11.28 5.93
C TYR A 364 -25.77 -10.98 4.57
N ILE A 365 -25.42 -11.79 3.58
CA ILE A 365 -26.09 -11.79 2.26
C ILE A 365 -27.12 -12.90 2.25
N SER A 366 -28.37 -12.55 2.01
CA SER A 366 -29.49 -13.49 2.01
C SER A 366 -29.53 -14.34 0.74
N ASP A 367 -30.40 -15.36 0.72
CA ASP A 367 -30.71 -16.16 -0.47
C ASP A 367 -31.25 -15.31 -1.65
N SER A 368 -31.74 -14.09 -1.40
CA SER A 368 -32.15 -13.13 -2.44
C SER A 368 -31.01 -12.23 -2.95
N GLU A 369 -29.77 -12.47 -2.51
CA GLU A 369 -28.61 -11.61 -2.79
C GLU A 369 -28.75 -10.19 -2.20
N GLU A 370 -29.56 -10.05 -1.15
CA GLU A 370 -29.80 -8.78 -0.44
C GLU A 370 -29.02 -8.75 0.87
N VAL A 371 -28.40 -7.61 1.17
CA VAL A 371 -27.74 -7.41 2.47
C VAL A 371 -28.80 -7.34 3.57
N SER A 372 -28.67 -8.17 4.59
CA SER A 372 -29.68 -8.34 5.63
C SER A 372 -29.05 -8.43 7.02
N SER A 373 -29.86 -8.20 8.05
CA SER A 373 -29.48 -8.40 9.45
C SER A 373 -30.49 -9.27 10.19
N VAL A 374 -29.97 -10.03 11.15
CA VAL A 374 -30.77 -10.82 12.09
C VAL A 374 -30.12 -10.82 13.46
N PHE A 375 -30.93 -10.91 14.51
CA PHE A 375 -30.50 -10.86 15.90
C PHE A 375 -31.11 -12.02 16.70
N ASP A 376 -30.29 -12.74 17.46
CA ASP A 376 -30.79 -13.77 18.38
C ASP A 376 -31.53 -13.13 19.56
N GLY A 377 -32.72 -13.65 19.87
CA GLY A 377 -33.51 -13.24 21.03
C GLY A 377 -34.26 -11.89 20.90
N LEU A 378 -34.07 -11.14 19.81
CA LEU A 378 -34.80 -9.89 19.56
C LEU A 378 -36.11 -10.10 18.76
N PRO A 379 -37.07 -9.16 18.84
CA PRO A 379 -38.27 -9.21 18.01
C PRO A 379 -37.96 -9.21 16.52
N ARG A 380 -38.68 -9.97 15.70
CA ARG A 380 -38.44 -10.04 14.23
C ARG A 380 -38.44 -8.71 13.49
N ASN A 381 -39.06 -7.67 14.04
CA ASN A 381 -39.01 -6.33 13.47
C ASN A 381 -37.71 -5.57 13.82
N THR A 382 -36.71 -6.20 14.43
CA THR A 382 -35.35 -5.66 14.51
C THR A 382 -34.46 -6.17 13.38
N ALA A 383 -34.88 -7.22 12.67
CA ALA A 383 -34.24 -7.63 11.42
C ALA A 383 -34.52 -6.59 10.33
N VAL A 384 -33.49 -6.28 9.55
CA VAL A 384 -33.53 -5.30 8.46
C VAL A 384 -33.08 -6.01 7.18
N ASN A 385 -33.94 -6.02 6.17
CA ASN A 385 -33.57 -6.43 4.81
C ASN A 385 -33.13 -5.19 4.02
N ASP A 386 -32.37 -5.38 2.95
CA ASP A 386 -31.77 -4.29 2.17
C ASP A 386 -31.02 -3.31 3.08
N LEU A 387 -30.31 -3.86 4.08
CA LEU A 387 -29.61 -3.09 5.10
C LEU A 387 -28.53 -2.26 4.41
N LYS A 388 -28.64 -0.95 4.61
CA LYS A 388 -27.82 0.07 3.99
C LYS A 388 -26.71 0.52 4.90
N SER A 389 -27.01 0.75 6.19
CA SER A 389 -26.00 1.21 7.14
C SER A 389 -26.30 0.86 8.58
N ILE A 390 -25.26 0.94 9.41
CA ILE A 390 -25.31 1.06 10.87
C ILE A 390 -24.62 2.37 11.28
N ARG A 391 -25.29 3.20 12.06
CA ARG A 391 -24.74 4.49 12.54
C ARG A 391 -24.97 4.72 14.02
N VAL A 392 -24.11 5.52 14.62
CA VAL A 392 -24.24 5.93 16.02
C VAL A 392 -25.46 6.84 16.24
N VAL A 393 -26.05 6.76 17.42
CA VAL A 393 -27.03 7.74 17.90
C VAL A 393 -26.33 8.69 18.87
N GLU A 394 -26.41 10.00 18.59
CA GLU A 394 -25.93 11.08 19.49
C GLU A 394 -26.73 11.22 20.79
#